data_AF-A0A815PYB6-F1
#
_entry.id   AF-A0A815PYB6-F1
#
_cell.length_a   1.000
_cell.length_b   1.000
_cell.length_c   1.000
_cell.angle_alpha   90.00
_cell.angle_beta   90.00
_cell.angle_gamma   90.00
#
_symmetry.space_group_name_H-M   'P 1'
#
loop_
_entity.id
_entity.type
_entity.pdbx_description
1 polymer ?
#
loop_
_entity_poly.entity_id
_entity_poly.type
_entity_poly.pdbx_seq_one_letter_code
_entity_poly.pdbx_strand_id
1 'polypeptide(L)'
;MGRFLPKCFRELVASIRFNILNDFLTKQSQSSLLNNLHELNLKLENETFELNLSETFHHLRKLNFYENKYSKMNERISSLQTNLQTSAEYESMLEVLKKLQYISDRNILKLKGQVAAIFGSGKELLLTELIYQNLIDNLTASEIAALISAIVFQGKRFDNDINDNKKIEITPALNQAKQQLINIAIGLDQIQRDYKIATNIEDELNFSIMSLIYKWAQGAKFYDIMYDPDMEVLDIQEGTIVRTIMRIEELCSNIRNAGKTVGNTELVDKLNDVTTLIKRGIVFAPSLYFSETITTL
;
A
#
# COMPACT_ATOMS: atom_id res chain seq x y z
N MET A 1 20.01 1.61 6.70
CA MET A 1 19.16 2.81 6.59
C MET A 1 18.20 2.58 5.43
N GLY A 2 16.91 2.34 5.67
CA GLY A 2 16.00 1.91 4.58
C GLY A 2 14.59 1.52 5.05
N ARG A 3 14.02 2.23 6.03
CA ARG A 3 12.66 1.95 6.56
C ARG A 3 11.76 3.19 6.60
N PHE A 4 12.12 4.24 5.88
CA PHE A 4 11.40 5.52 5.89
C PHE A 4 10.33 5.64 4.81
N LEU A 5 10.52 5.08 3.61
CA LEU A 5 9.46 5.03 2.57
C LEU A 5 8.12 4.46 3.09
N PRO A 6 8.06 3.33 3.82
CA PRO A 6 6.78 2.78 4.32
C PRO A 6 6.07 3.71 5.29
N LYS A 7 6.84 4.43 6.14
CA LYS A 7 6.30 5.35 7.14
C LYS A 7 5.91 6.68 6.52
N CYS A 8 6.79 7.31 5.74
CA CYS A 8 6.48 8.53 5.03
C CYS A 8 5.35 8.32 4.02
N PHE A 9 5.28 7.16 3.34
CA PHE A 9 4.15 6.85 2.47
C PHE A 9 2.88 6.56 3.26
N ARG A 10 2.90 5.81 4.38
CA ARG A 10 1.71 5.68 5.25
C ARG A 10 1.28 7.00 5.90
N GLU A 11 2.21 7.89 6.25
CA GLU A 11 1.94 9.20 6.86
C GLU A 11 1.50 10.21 5.81
N LEU A 12 2.03 10.15 4.59
CA LEU A 12 1.55 10.90 3.42
C LEU A 12 0.21 10.35 2.93
N VAL A 13 -0.04 9.05 2.98
CA VAL A 13 -1.34 8.43 2.71
C VAL A 13 -2.33 8.74 3.82
N ALA A 14 -1.95 8.69 5.09
CA ALA A 14 -2.84 9.05 6.18
C ALA A 14 -3.11 10.56 6.14
N SER A 15 -2.09 11.38 5.90
CA SER A 15 -2.19 12.82 5.71
C SER A 15 -2.98 13.16 4.46
N ILE A 16 -2.85 12.44 3.33
CA ILE A 16 -3.61 12.71 2.11
C ILE A 16 -5.02 12.10 2.17
N ARG A 17 -5.23 10.93 2.77
CA ARG A 17 -6.57 10.37 3.02
C ARG A 17 -7.32 11.19 4.07
N PHE A 18 -6.63 11.72 5.07
CA PHE A 18 -7.13 12.76 5.98
C PHE A 18 -7.25 14.11 5.28
N ASN A 19 -6.39 14.44 4.31
CA ASN A 19 -6.48 15.65 3.49
C ASN A 19 -7.41 15.49 2.29
N ILE A 20 -8.08 14.35 2.09
CA ILE A 20 -9.16 14.10 1.10
C ILE A 20 -10.46 13.86 1.82
N LEU A 21 -10.47 13.13 2.93
CA LEU A 21 -11.60 13.26 3.86
C LEU A 21 -11.69 14.71 4.33
N ASN A 22 -10.59 15.44 4.49
CA ASN A 22 -10.62 16.90 4.42
C ASN A 22 -10.90 17.39 2.99
N ASP A 23 -10.13 17.22 1.91
CA ASP A 23 -10.42 17.88 0.60
C ASP A 23 -11.89 17.82 0.17
N PHE A 24 -12.56 16.73 0.50
CA PHE A 24 -13.99 16.53 0.38
C PHE A 24 -14.78 17.22 1.52
N LEU A 25 -14.60 16.88 2.81
CA LEU A 25 -15.26 17.55 3.94
C LEU A 25 -14.82 18.99 4.17
N THR A 26 -13.81 19.55 3.50
CA THR A 26 -13.20 20.87 3.67
C THR A 26 -13.19 21.65 2.37
N LYS A 27 -13.20 21.09 1.15
CA LYS A 27 -13.78 21.89 0.05
C LYS A 27 -15.27 22.04 0.29
N GLN A 28 -15.98 21.01 0.74
CA GLN A 28 -17.38 21.16 1.12
C GLN A 28 -17.56 21.98 2.42
N SER A 29 -16.83 21.70 3.52
CA SER A 29 -16.99 22.53 4.74
C SER A 29 -16.27 23.86 4.72
N GLN A 30 -15.08 24.06 4.13
CA GLN A 30 -14.45 25.40 4.01
C GLN A 30 -15.15 26.24 2.96
N SER A 31 -15.67 25.69 1.83
CA SER A 31 -16.57 26.50 0.99
C SER A 31 -17.85 26.83 1.75
N SER A 32 -18.46 25.88 2.49
CA SER A 32 -19.60 26.23 3.35
C SER A 32 -19.22 27.22 4.46
N LEU A 33 -18.01 27.18 5.02
CA LEU A 33 -17.57 28.07 6.09
C LEU A 33 -17.29 29.45 5.52
N LEU A 34 -16.57 29.55 4.39
CA LEU A 34 -16.32 30.80 3.68
C LEU A 34 -17.63 31.40 3.18
N ASN A 35 -18.55 30.60 2.65
CA ASN A 35 -19.88 31.06 2.26
C ASN A 35 -20.68 31.52 3.49
N ASN A 36 -20.69 30.76 4.59
CA ASN A 36 -21.36 31.16 5.83
C ASN A 36 -20.72 32.41 6.46
N LEU A 37 -19.39 32.55 6.42
CA LEU A 37 -18.64 33.72 6.91
C LEU A 37 -18.92 34.94 6.02
N HIS A 38 -18.95 34.76 4.70
CA HIS A 38 -19.26 35.80 3.73
C HIS A 38 -20.73 36.23 3.83
N GLU A 39 -21.66 35.28 3.97
CA GLU A 39 -23.08 35.54 4.17
C GLU A 39 -23.35 36.20 5.53
N LEU A 40 -22.59 35.87 6.58
CA LEU A 40 -22.61 36.56 7.87
C LEU A 40 -22.06 37.99 7.76
N ASN A 41 -20.94 38.20 7.05
CA ASN A 41 -20.39 39.53 6.83
C ASN A 41 -21.34 40.40 5.99
N LEU A 42 -21.96 39.84 4.93
CA LEU A 42 -22.98 40.53 4.14
C LEU A 42 -24.22 40.87 4.97
N LYS A 43 -24.63 40.04 5.93
CA LYS A 43 -25.73 40.38 6.85
C LYS A 43 -25.34 41.52 7.79
N LEU A 44 -24.12 41.50 8.33
CA LEU A 44 -23.57 42.57 9.18
C LEU A 44 -23.33 43.89 8.44
N GLU A 45 -23.07 43.87 7.13
CA GLU A 45 -22.93 45.07 6.30
C GLU A 45 -24.28 45.70 5.92
N ASN A 46 -25.35 44.91 5.82
CA ASN A 46 -26.68 45.38 5.42
C ASN A 46 -27.60 45.74 6.60
N GLU A 47 -27.32 45.27 7.82
CA GLU A 47 -28.03 45.69 9.03
C GLU A 47 -27.49 47.02 9.57
N THR A 48 -28.21 48.11 9.31
CA THR A 48 -28.04 49.36 10.07
C THR A 48 -28.23 49.06 11.56
N PHE A 49 -27.27 49.48 12.40
CA PHE A 49 -27.17 49.17 13.83
C PHE A 49 -28.34 49.75 14.69
N GLU A 50 -29.55 49.21 14.51
CA GLU A 50 -30.69 49.43 15.40
C GLU A 50 -30.92 48.23 16.33
N LEU A 51 -30.28 48.31 17.50
CA LEU A 51 -30.82 47.81 18.78
C LEU A 51 -31.27 46.32 18.89
N ASN A 52 -30.61 45.36 18.22
CA ASN A 52 -30.61 43.96 18.67
C ASN A 52 -29.22 43.46 19.11
N LEU A 53 -28.79 43.96 20.27
CA LEU A 53 -27.47 43.71 20.84
C LEU A 53 -27.19 42.21 21.10
N SER A 54 -28.22 41.43 21.45
CA SER A 54 -28.08 39.99 21.72
C SER A 54 -27.78 39.18 20.45
N GLU A 55 -28.38 39.58 19.32
CA GLU A 55 -28.27 38.89 18.05
C GLU A 55 -26.92 39.21 17.38
N THR A 56 -26.52 40.48 17.38
CA THR A 56 -25.18 40.91 16.95
C THR A 56 -24.06 40.28 17.77
N PHE A 57 -24.19 40.17 19.10
CA PHE A 57 -23.23 39.40 19.92
C PHE A 57 -23.24 37.89 19.62
N HIS A 58 -24.37 37.29 19.25
CA HIS A 58 -24.43 35.90 18.83
C HIS A 58 -23.67 35.69 17.50
N HIS A 59 -23.87 36.57 16.53
CA HIS A 59 -23.15 36.55 15.24
C HIS A 59 -21.64 36.76 15.42
N LEU A 60 -21.22 37.75 16.22
CA LEU A 60 -19.80 37.99 16.56
C LEU A 60 -19.15 36.78 17.26
N ARG A 61 -19.87 36.11 18.16
CA ARG A 61 -19.36 34.90 18.84
C ARG A 61 -19.24 33.72 17.88
N LYS A 62 -20.14 33.61 16.90
CA LYS A 62 -20.10 32.58 15.85
C LYS A 62 -18.96 32.81 14.85
N LEU A 63 -18.71 34.07 14.47
CA LEU A 63 -17.52 34.50 13.71
C LEU A 63 -16.23 34.11 14.45
N ASN A 64 -16.04 34.58 15.68
CA ASN A 64 -14.87 34.28 16.50
C ASN A 64 -14.65 32.76 16.68
N PHE A 65 -15.72 31.97 16.81
CA PHE A 65 -15.63 30.51 16.90
C PHE A 65 -15.06 29.89 15.61
N TYR A 66 -15.52 30.33 14.44
CA TYR A 66 -15.04 29.83 13.16
C TYR A 66 -13.62 30.31 12.84
N GLU A 67 -13.26 31.56 13.14
CA GLU A 67 -11.89 32.08 13.01
C GLU A 67 -10.90 31.30 13.89
N ASN A 68 -11.24 31.06 15.16
CA ASN A 68 -10.42 30.23 16.05
C ASN A 68 -10.28 28.78 15.55
N LYS A 69 -11.33 28.22 14.95
CA LYS A 69 -11.29 26.88 14.35
C LYS A 69 -10.42 26.84 13.09
N TYR A 70 -10.44 27.89 12.28
CA TYR A 70 -9.61 28.04 11.09
C TYR A 70 -8.13 28.21 11.46
N SER A 71 -7.82 29.10 12.41
CA SER A 71 -6.45 29.32 12.91
C SER A 71 -5.80 28.03 13.42
N LYS A 72 -6.49 27.31 14.34
CA LYS A 72 -6.00 26.03 14.88
C LYS A 72 -5.83 24.93 13.83
N MET A 73 -6.55 25.01 12.71
CA MET A 73 -6.38 24.07 11.61
C MET A 73 -5.14 24.40 10.77
N ASN A 74 -4.88 25.69 10.53
CA ASN A 74 -3.67 26.16 9.87
C ASN A 74 -2.41 25.90 10.72
N GLU A 75 -2.45 26.15 12.03
CA GLU A 75 -1.36 25.81 12.96
C GLU A 75 -1.00 24.31 12.89
N ARG A 76 -2.01 23.44 12.83
CA ARG A 76 -1.79 21.99 12.65
C ARG A 76 -1.14 21.68 11.31
N ILE A 77 -1.60 22.26 10.20
CA ILE A 77 -1.00 22.06 8.87
C ILE A 77 0.46 22.51 8.88
N SER A 78 0.76 23.71 9.37
CA SER A 78 2.13 24.22 9.48
C SER A 78 3.01 23.33 10.37
N SER A 79 2.49 22.85 11.51
CA SER A 79 3.25 21.95 12.40
C SER A 79 3.54 20.58 11.78
N LEU A 80 2.68 20.08 10.89
CA LEU A 80 2.93 18.84 10.15
C LEU A 80 3.99 19.06 9.06
N GLN A 81 3.97 20.23 8.41
CA GLN A 81 4.98 20.62 7.43
C GLN A 81 6.38 20.80 8.05
N THR A 82 6.49 21.33 9.28
CA THR A 82 7.79 21.51 9.95
C THR A 82 8.38 20.22 10.55
N ASN A 83 7.54 19.23 10.89
CA ASN A 83 7.99 17.96 11.47
C ASN A 83 8.50 16.95 10.42
N LEU A 84 8.20 17.16 9.14
CA LEU A 84 8.76 16.41 8.01
C LEU A 84 10.18 16.90 7.72
N GLN A 85 11.18 16.37 8.45
CA GLN A 85 12.56 16.85 8.37
C GLN A 85 13.14 16.73 6.95
N THR A 86 13.80 17.81 6.51
CA THR A 86 14.41 18.02 5.18
C THR A 86 13.38 18.24 4.05
N SER A 87 12.97 19.50 3.86
CA SER A 87 12.01 19.90 2.81
C SER A 87 12.35 19.37 1.41
N ALA A 88 13.64 19.32 1.06
CA ALA A 88 14.11 18.85 -0.25
C ALA A 88 13.79 17.37 -0.54
N GLU A 89 13.89 16.47 0.44
CA GLU A 89 13.56 15.05 0.22
C GLU A 89 12.05 14.86 0.05
N TYR A 90 11.25 15.59 0.84
CA TYR A 90 9.79 15.59 0.74
C TYR A 90 9.31 16.17 -0.59
N GLU A 91 9.91 17.26 -1.07
CA GLU A 91 9.65 17.84 -2.39
C GLU A 91 9.99 16.85 -3.51
N SER A 92 11.17 16.20 -3.46
CA SER A 92 11.51 15.12 -4.39
C SER A 92 10.50 13.97 -4.40
N MET A 93 10.01 13.54 -3.22
CA MET A 93 8.97 12.51 -3.13
C MET A 93 7.64 12.95 -3.76
N LEU A 94 7.23 14.21 -3.56
CA LEU A 94 6.04 14.75 -4.23
C LEU A 94 6.19 14.77 -5.75
N GLU A 95 7.34 15.19 -6.28
CA GLU A 95 7.59 15.21 -7.73
C GLU A 95 7.59 13.80 -8.34
N VAL A 96 8.15 12.79 -7.65
CA VAL A 96 8.02 11.38 -8.07
C VAL A 96 6.54 10.94 -8.12
N LEU A 97 5.75 11.29 -7.11
CA LEU A 97 4.33 10.92 -7.07
C LEU A 97 3.48 11.65 -8.11
N LYS A 98 3.84 12.89 -8.49
CA LYS A 98 3.27 13.60 -9.66
C LYS A 98 3.67 12.89 -10.95
N LYS A 99 4.96 12.62 -11.14
CA LYS A 99 5.52 11.95 -12.33
C LYS A 99 4.83 10.62 -12.60
N LEU A 100 4.67 9.79 -11.56
CA LEU A 100 4.01 8.48 -11.60
C LEU A 100 2.47 8.54 -11.62
N GLN A 101 1.88 9.73 -11.59
CA GLN A 101 0.42 9.98 -11.62
C GLN A 101 -0.37 9.44 -10.40
N TYR A 102 0.25 9.41 -9.22
CA TYR A 102 -0.42 9.10 -7.95
C TYR A 102 -1.12 10.34 -7.39
N ILE A 103 -0.50 11.51 -7.57
CA ILE A 103 -1.09 12.82 -7.32
C ILE A 103 -1.13 13.65 -8.61
N SER A 104 -1.93 14.71 -8.61
CA SER A 104 -1.94 15.74 -9.65
C SER A 104 -0.98 16.88 -9.32
N ASP A 105 -0.73 17.77 -10.28
CA ASP A 105 0.16 18.94 -10.13
C ASP A 105 -0.32 19.89 -9.01
N ARG A 106 -1.62 19.87 -8.71
CA ARG A 106 -2.26 20.59 -7.60
C ARG A 106 -2.24 19.81 -6.26
N ASN A 107 -1.43 18.76 -6.16
CA ASN A 107 -1.31 17.85 -5.02
C ASN A 107 -2.61 17.10 -4.62
N ILE A 108 -3.60 17.02 -5.51
CA ILE A 108 -4.82 16.23 -5.29
C ILE A 108 -4.56 14.77 -5.71
N LEU A 109 -4.87 13.81 -4.84
CA LEU A 109 -4.67 12.38 -5.09
C LEU A 109 -5.58 11.84 -6.19
N LYS A 110 -5.02 10.99 -7.05
CA LYS A 110 -5.72 10.26 -8.10
C LYS A 110 -6.10 8.85 -7.62
N LEU A 111 -6.93 8.12 -8.38
CA LEU A 111 -7.31 6.74 -8.06
C LEU A 111 -6.10 5.85 -7.77
N LYS A 112 -5.01 6.00 -8.54
CA LYS A 112 -3.74 5.27 -8.35
C LYS A 112 -3.14 5.48 -6.96
N GLY A 113 -3.17 6.70 -6.45
CA GLY A 113 -2.76 7.01 -5.09
C GLY A 113 -3.73 6.49 -4.02
N GLN A 114 -5.04 6.40 -4.30
CA GLN A 114 -6.03 5.79 -3.40
C GLN A 114 -5.87 4.28 -3.31
N VAL A 115 -5.46 3.63 -4.40
CA VAL A 115 -5.11 2.20 -4.44
C VAL A 115 -3.84 1.95 -3.64
N ALA A 116 -2.80 2.74 -3.89
CA ALA A 116 -1.55 2.66 -3.14
C ALA A 116 -1.73 2.84 -1.63
N ALA A 117 -2.68 3.70 -1.24
CA ALA A 117 -3.08 3.96 0.13
C ALA A 117 -3.70 2.78 0.90
N ILE A 118 -4.05 1.68 0.22
CA ILE A 118 -4.58 0.46 0.84
C ILE A 118 -3.42 -0.42 1.34
N PHE A 119 -2.28 -0.36 0.65
CA PHE A 119 -1.07 -1.05 1.07
C PHE A 119 -0.39 -0.30 2.22
N GLY A 120 0.36 -1.04 3.03
CA GLY A 120 1.11 -0.46 4.14
C GLY A 120 2.37 -1.25 4.48
N SER A 121 2.94 -1.95 3.51
CA SER A 121 4.00 -2.94 3.70
C SER A 121 5.37 -2.46 3.19
N GLY A 122 5.50 -1.19 2.79
CA GLY A 122 6.73 -0.59 2.27
C GLY A 122 6.97 -0.74 0.78
N LYS A 123 6.11 -1.49 0.09
CA LYS A 123 6.20 -1.81 -1.34
C LYS A 123 5.00 -1.26 -2.11
N GLU A 124 4.41 -0.17 -1.62
CA GLU A 124 3.12 0.36 -2.07
C GLU A 124 3.15 0.81 -3.54
N LEU A 125 4.27 1.41 -4.00
CA LEU A 125 4.47 1.77 -5.41
C LEU A 125 4.55 0.53 -6.30
N LEU A 126 5.41 -0.43 -5.96
CA LEU A 126 5.58 -1.68 -6.72
C LEU A 126 4.27 -2.45 -6.87
N LEU A 127 3.53 -2.62 -5.77
CA LEU A 127 2.24 -3.32 -5.75
C LEU A 127 1.17 -2.60 -6.56
N THR A 128 1.20 -1.27 -6.59
CA THR A 128 0.26 -0.47 -7.37
C THR A 128 0.60 -0.51 -8.86
N GLU A 129 1.87 -0.41 -9.25
CA GLU A 129 2.28 -0.60 -10.66
C GLU A 129 1.95 -2.00 -11.17
N LEU A 130 2.18 -3.04 -10.34
CA LEU A 130 1.85 -4.43 -10.68
C LEU A 130 0.36 -4.61 -11.01
N ILE A 131 -0.54 -3.96 -10.26
CA ILE A 131 -1.98 -3.93 -10.59
C ILE A 131 -2.24 -3.12 -11.86
N TYR A 132 -1.69 -1.91 -11.96
CA TYR A 132 -1.97 -1.00 -13.10
C TYR A 132 -1.38 -1.47 -14.43
N GLN A 133 -0.41 -2.37 -14.42
CA GLN A 133 0.18 -3.02 -15.60
C GLN A 133 -0.44 -4.40 -15.90
N ASN A 134 -1.49 -4.81 -15.17
CA ASN A 134 -2.23 -6.06 -15.38
C ASN A 134 -1.33 -7.32 -15.41
N LEU A 135 -0.20 -7.29 -14.68
CA LEU A 135 0.84 -8.33 -14.73
C LEU A 135 0.31 -9.71 -14.26
N ILE A 136 -0.66 -9.69 -13.35
CA ILE A 136 -1.31 -10.89 -12.80
C ILE A 136 -2.35 -11.51 -13.76
N ASP A 137 -2.88 -10.76 -14.74
CA ASP A 137 -4.09 -11.17 -15.46
C ASP A 137 -3.89 -12.44 -16.32
N ASN A 138 -2.69 -12.69 -16.83
CA ASN A 138 -2.40 -13.88 -17.65
C ASN A 138 -1.84 -15.08 -16.84
N LEU A 139 -1.81 -14.99 -15.51
CA LEU A 139 -1.23 -16.02 -14.63
C LEU A 139 -2.31 -16.87 -13.97
N THR A 140 -2.00 -18.15 -13.77
CA THR A 140 -2.77 -19.07 -12.93
C THR A 140 -2.56 -18.76 -11.45
N ALA A 141 -3.50 -19.16 -10.60
CA ALA A 141 -3.41 -18.95 -9.15
C ALA A 141 -2.11 -19.51 -8.53
N SER A 142 -1.56 -20.61 -9.05
CA SER A 142 -0.27 -21.15 -8.58
C SER A 142 0.92 -20.26 -8.96
N GLU A 143 0.92 -19.69 -10.17
CA GLU A 143 1.97 -18.77 -10.63
C GLU A 143 1.89 -17.43 -9.90
N ILE A 144 0.67 -16.93 -9.61
CA ILE A 144 0.45 -15.71 -8.81
C ILE A 144 1.00 -15.91 -7.39
N ALA A 145 0.70 -17.04 -6.74
CA ALA A 145 1.25 -17.39 -5.43
C ALA A 145 2.79 -17.35 -5.43
N ALA A 146 3.41 -17.95 -6.45
CA ALA A 146 4.85 -18.00 -6.63
C ALA A 146 5.44 -16.59 -6.82
N LEU A 147 4.88 -15.77 -7.71
CA LEU A 147 5.35 -14.41 -7.95
C LEU A 147 5.24 -13.53 -6.69
N ILE A 148 4.11 -13.58 -5.99
CA ILE A 148 3.90 -12.81 -4.75
C ILE A 148 4.91 -13.21 -3.67
N SER A 149 5.35 -14.48 -3.63
CA SER A 149 6.38 -14.93 -2.68
C SER A 149 7.69 -14.13 -2.79
N ALA A 150 8.09 -13.74 -4.00
CA ALA A 150 9.30 -12.95 -4.23
C ALA A 150 9.21 -11.53 -3.65
N ILE A 151 8.00 -11.00 -3.45
CA ILE A 151 7.75 -9.68 -2.87
C ILE A 151 7.77 -9.73 -1.33
N VAL A 152 7.38 -10.85 -0.71
CA VAL A 152 7.23 -10.97 0.77
C VAL A 152 8.31 -11.78 1.48
N PHE A 153 9.11 -12.55 0.74
CA PHE A 153 10.18 -13.35 1.33
C PHE A 153 11.31 -12.45 1.86
N GLN A 154 11.78 -12.76 3.08
CA GLN A 154 12.80 -11.99 3.81
C GLN A 154 13.93 -12.89 4.32
N GLY A 155 14.09 -14.09 3.74
CA GLY A 155 15.25 -14.94 4.03
C GLY A 155 16.52 -14.43 3.34
N LYS A 156 17.62 -15.16 3.52
CA LYS A 156 18.84 -14.94 2.74
C LYS A 156 18.48 -14.93 1.25
N ARG A 157 19.06 -13.99 0.49
CA ARG A 157 19.00 -14.01 -0.97
C ARG A 157 20.06 -14.98 -1.44
N PHE A 158 19.62 -16.07 -2.05
CA PHE A 158 20.50 -16.96 -2.76
C PHE A 158 20.48 -16.50 -4.20
N ASP A 159 21.47 -15.69 -4.57
CA ASP A 159 21.78 -15.34 -5.96
C ASP A 159 22.34 -16.58 -6.65
N ASN A 160 21.41 -17.51 -6.84
CA ASN A 160 21.65 -18.82 -7.37
C ASN A 160 21.51 -18.74 -8.89
N ASP A 161 22.63 -18.47 -9.53
CA ASP A 161 23.05 -19.15 -10.77
C ASP A 161 23.24 -20.68 -10.52
N ILE A 162 22.50 -21.27 -9.57
CA ILE A 162 22.46 -22.71 -9.32
C ILE A 162 21.52 -23.31 -10.35
N ASN A 163 22.13 -23.46 -11.52
CA ASN A 163 21.76 -24.26 -12.67
C ASN A 163 20.91 -23.60 -13.77
N ASP A 164 21.59 -22.91 -14.69
CA ASP A 164 21.22 -22.87 -16.12
C ASP A 164 20.95 -24.28 -16.72
N ASN A 165 21.42 -25.35 -16.05
CA ASN A 165 21.30 -26.74 -16.48
C ASN A 165 20.24 -27.59 -15.72
N LYS A 166 19.56 -27.04 -14.72
CA LYS A 166 18.30 -27.60 -14.18
C LYS A 166 17.24 -26.57 -14.46
N LYS A 167 16.58 -26.72 -15.62
CA LYS A 167 15.32 -26.03 -15.90
C LYS A 167 14.39 -26.24 -14.71
N ILE A 168 14.26 -25.20 -13.89
CA ILE A 168 13.19 -25.11 -12.93
C ILE A 168 11.89 -25.24 -13.74
N GLU A 169 10.93 -26.05 -13.30
CA GLU A 169 9.62 -26.20 -13.94
C GLU A 169 8.72 -24.96 -13.72
N ILE A 170 9.34 -23.78 -13.76
CA ILE A 170 8.68 -22.50 -13.92
C ILE A 170 8.18 -22.44 -15.37
N THR A 171 6.87 -22.32 -15.51
CA THR A 171 6.20 -22.09 -16.79
C THR A 171 6.80 -20.88 -17.52
N PRO A 172 6.75 -20.84 -18.87
CA PRO A 172 7.22 -19.68 -19.61
C PRO A 172 6.50 -18.38 -19.19
N ALA A 173 5.23 -18.47 -18.82
CA ALA A 173 4.44 -17.35 -18.31
C ALA A 173 4.97 -16.79 -16.97
N LEU A 174 5.27 -17.64 -15.98
CA LEU A 174 5.84 -17.18 -14.70
C LEU A 174 7.27 -16.63 -14.86
N ASN A 175 8.07 -17.16 -15.78
CA ASN A 175 9.37 -16.58 -16.13
C ASN A 175 9.22 -15.19 -16.78
N GLN A 176 8.26 -15.00 -17.69
CA GLN A 176 7.95 -13.69 -18.27
C GLN A 176 7.46 -12.71 -17.20
N ALA A 177 6.57 -13.12 -16.30
CA ALA A 177 6.08 -12.30 -15.20
C ALA A 177 7.20 -11.92 -14.21
N LYS A 178 8.15 -12.81 -13.91
CA LYS A 178 9.36 -12.50 -13.14
C LYS A 178 10.15 -11.36 -13.80
N GLN A 179 10.42 -11.46 -15.11
CA GLN A 179 11.17 -10.42 -15.84
C GLN A 179 10.41 -9.09 -15.90
N GLN A 180 9.09 -9.13 -16.11
CA GLN A 180 8.25 -7.93 -16.03
C GLN A 180 8.29 -7.29 -14.64
N LEU A 181 8.22 -8.08 -13.56
CA LEU A 181 8.29 -7.56 -12.18
C LEU A 181 9.63 -6.87 -11.89
N ILE A 182 10.75 -7.46 -12.35
CA ILE A 182 12.09 -6.87 -12.25
C ILE A 182 12.14 -5.55 -13.04
N ASN A 183 11.63 -5.51 -14.28
CA ASN A 183 11.58 -4.29 -15.08
C ASN A 183 10.76 -3.16 -14.41
N ILE A 184 9.66 -3.50 -13.73
CA ILE A 184 8.87 -2.53 -12.95
C ILE A 184 9.69 -1.99 -11.77
N ALA A 185 10.37 -2.86 -11.03
CA ALA A 185 11.22 -2.46 -9.91
C ALA A 185 12.37 -1.54 -10.36
N ILE A 186 13.10 -1.92 -11.41
CA ILE A 186 14.17 -1.12 -12.02
C ILE A 186 13.64 0.25 -12.48
N GLY A 187 12.48 0.29 -13.14
CA GLY A 187 11.87 1.53 -13.61
C GLY A 187 11.46 2.46 -12.47
N LEU A 188 10.87 1.92 -11.39
CA LEU A 188 10.55 2.68 -10.18
C LEU A 188 11.80 3.17 -9.45
N ASP A 189 12.85 2.35 -9.38
CA ASP A 189 14.11 2.73 -8.76
C ASP A 189 14.85 3.80 -9.59
N GLN A 190 14.83 3.71 -10.92
CA GLN A 190 15.39 4.74 -11.79
C GLN A 190 14.67 6.08 -11.60
N ILE A 191 13.33 6.10 -11.67
CA ILE A 191 12.54 7.32 -11.48
C ILE A 191 12.84 7.95 -10.11
N GLN A 192 12.91 7.17 -9.03
CA GLN A 192 13.25 7.71 -7.71
C GLN A 192 14.70 8.22 -7.61
N ARG A 193 15.67 7.52 -8.24
CA ARG A 193 17.08 7.95 -8.31
C ARG A 193 17.24 9.26 -9.09
N ASP A 194 16.45 9.49 -10.15
CA ASP A 194 16.46 10.75 -10.91
C ASP A 194 16.11 11.97 -10.02
N TYR A 195 15.22 11.78 -9.02
CA TYR A 195 14.87 12.79 -8.01
C TYR A 195 15.74 12.71 -6.74
N LYS A 196 16.89 12.01 -6.80
CA LYS A 196 17.87 11.84 -5.70
C LYS A 196 17.36 11.10 -4.46
N ILE A 197 16.29 10.31 -4.60
CA ILE A 197 15.77 9.49 -3.50
C ILE A 197 16.57 8.17 -3.46
N ALA A 198 17.13 7.85 -2.30
CA ALA A 198 17.82 6.57 -2.09
C ALA A 198 16.78 5.44 -2.00
N THR A 199 16.80 4.53 -2.98
CA THR A 199 15.87 3.40 -3.11
C THR A 199 16.60 2.17 -3.66
N ASN A 200 16.06 1.00 -3.35
CA ASN A 200 16.58 -0.28 -3.82
C ASN A 200 15.47 -1.36 -3.82
N ILE A 201 14.37 -1.09 -4.54
CA ILE A 201 13.22 -1.98 -4.66
C ILE A 201 13.62 -3.31 -5.32
N GLU A 202 14.52 -3.27 -6.30
CA GLU A 202 15.02 -4.47 -6.98
C GLU A 202 15.67 -5.46 -6.00
N ASP A 203 16.59 -5.01 -5.13
CA ASP A 203 17.26 -5.89 -4.16
C ASP A 203 16.34 -6.38 -3.04
N GLU A 204 15.18 -5.75 -2.83
CA GLU A 204 14.13 -6.24 -1.95
C GLU A 204 13.28 -7.38 -2.55
N LEU A 205 13.49 -7.75 -3.82
CA LEU A 205 12.88 -8.91 -4.46
C LEU A 205 13.76 -10.15 -4.26
N ASN A 206 13.18 -11.22 -3.73
CA ASN A 206 13.93 -12.46 -3.46
C ASN A 206 13.20 -13.68 -4.01
N PHE A 207 13.59 -14.09 -5.22
CA PHE A 207 12.99 -15.20 -5.96
C PHE A 207 13.38 -16.60 -5.47
N SER A 208 14.21 -16.73 -4.42
CA SER A 208 14.81 -18.01 -3.99
C SER A 208 13.79 -19.12 -3.70
N ILE A 209 12.60 -18.77 -3.21
CA ILE A 209 11.53 -19.74 -2.87
C ILE A 209 10.39 -19.81 -3.90
N MET A 210 10.55 -19.20 -5.08
CA MET A 210 9.46 -19.09 -6.06
C MET A 210 9.00 -20.46 -6.57
N SER A 211 9.96 -21.36 -6.86
CA SER A 211 9.69 -22.76 -7.25
C SER A 211 8.96 -23.54 -6.14
N LEU A 212 9.40 -23.34 -4.91
CA LEU A 212 8.87 -23.98 -3.71
C LEU A 212 7.38 -23.63 -3.49
N ILE A 213 7.06 -22.34 -3.54
CA ILE A 213 5.68 -21.85 -3.37
C ILE A 213 4.79 -22.25 -4.55
N TYR A 214 5.34 -22.33 -5.76
CA TYR A 214 4.63 -22.89 -6.92
C TYR A 214 4.20 -24.34 -6.68
N LYS A 215 5.12 -25.22 -6.25
CA LYS A 215 4.82 -26.62 -5.85
C LYS A 215 3.81 -26.68 -4.70
N TRP A 216 3.88 -25.75 -3.74
CA TRP A 216 2.88 -25.64 -2.67
C TRP A 216 1.51 -25.21 -3.20
N ALA A 217 1.41 -24.29 -4.14
CA ALA A 217 0.12 -23.91 -4.70
C ALA A 217 -0.48 -24.99 -5.63
N GLN A 218 0.34 -25.88 -6.20
CA GLN A 218 -0.12 -27.05 -6.98
C GLN A 218 -0.63 -28.22 -6.14
N GLY A 219 -0.36 -28.27 -4.83
CA GLY A 219 -0.88 -29.30 -3.93
C GLY A 219 0.13 -30.27 -3.31
N ALA A 220 1.43 -30.17 -3.60
CA ALA A 220 2.48 -31.05 -3.02
C ALA A 220 2.45 -31.08 -1.47
N LYS A 221 2.80 -32.18 -0.80
CA LYS A 221 2.72 -32.22 0.67
C LYS A 221 3.82 -31.35 1.28
N PHE A 222 3.59 -30.82 2.48
CA PHE A 222 4.61 -29.98 3.15
C PHE A 222 5.93 -30.75 3.35
N TYR A 223 5.85 -32.04 3.66
CA TYR A 223 7.00 -32.96 3.70
C TYR A 223 7.78 -32.93 2.38
N ASP A 224 7.14 -33.24 1.25
CA ASP A 224 7.76 -33.29 -0.08
C ASP A 224 8.49 -31.98 -0.45
N ILE A 225 8.03 -30.86 0.11
CA ILE A 225 8.62 -29.53 -0.07
C ILE A 225 9.82 -29.26 0.87
N MET A 226 9.84 -29.82 2.09
CA MET A 226 10.99 -29.69 3.00
C MET A 226 12.17 -30.57 2.56
N TYR A 227 11.90 -31.73 1.96
CA TYR A 227 12.92 -32.67 1.46
C TYR A 227 13.27 -32.44 -0.02
N ASP A 228 12.87 -31.29 -0.59
CA ASP A 228 13.29 -30.88 -1.92
C ASP A 228 14.80 -30.57 -1.90
N PRO A 229 15.62 -31.06 -2.84
CA PRO A 229 17.05 -30.72 -2.90
C PRO A 229 17.32 -29.22 -2.99
N ASP A 230 16.35 -28.42 -3.48
CA ASP A 230 16.45 -26.96 -3.45
C ASP A 230 16.51 -26.43 -1.99
N MET A 231 15.85 -27.07 -1.02
CA MET A 231 15.86 -26.65 0.40
C MET A 231 17.21 -26.86 1.10
N GLU A 232 17.87 -27.97 0.82
CA GLU A 232 19.19 -28.28 1.41
C GLU A 232 20.25 -27.25 0.98
N VAL A 233 20.17 -26.78 -0.27
CA VAL A 233 21.01 -25.70 -0.80
C VAL A 233 20.66 -24.33 -0.20
N LEU A 234 19.40 -24.10 0.16
CA LEU A 234 18.89 -22.82 0.63
C LEU A 234 19.03 -22.60 2.16
N ASP A 235 19.31 -23.60 2.99
CA ASP A 235 19.48 -23.42 4.46
C ASP A 235 18.30 -22.62 5.09
N ILE A 236 17.07 -22.83 4.60
CA ILE A 236 15.87 -22.12 5.06
C ILE A 236 15.15 -22.96 6.11
N GLN A 237 15.04 -22.42 7.31
CA GLN A 237 14.20 -22.99 8.38
C GLN A 237 12.71 -22.99 7.98
N GLU A 238 12.01 -24.07 8.32
CA GLU A 238 10.61 -24.35 7.96
C GLU A 238 9.66 -23.25 8.46
N GLY A 239 9.92 -22.73 9.66
CA GLY A 239 9.17 -21.61 10.24
C GLY A 239 9.26 -20.31 9.43
N THR A 240 10.29 -20.14 8.59
CA THR A 240 10.39 -19.02 7.65
C THR A 240 9.48 -19.23 6.45
N ILE A 241 9.31 -20.46 5.98
CA ILE A 241 8.39 -20.83 4.89
C ILE A 241 6.95 -20.62 5.34
N VAL A 242 6.58 -21.15 6.52
CA VAL A 242 5.27 -20.94 7.15
C VAL A 242 4.94 -19.45 7.27
N ARG A 243 5.86 -18.65 7.83
CA ARG A 243 5.69 -17.20 7.98
C ARG A 243 5.58 -16.48 6.63
N THR A 244 6.28 -16.95 5.60
CA THR A 244 6.21 -16.35 4.26
C THR A 244 4.87 -16.67 3.60
N ILE A 245 4.37 -17.90 3.73
CA ILE A 245 3.04 -18.28 3.27
C ILE A 245 1.94 -17.42 3.92
N MET A 246 2.01 -17.19 5.25
CA MET A 246 1.06 -16.29 5.93
C MET A 246 1.11 -14.86 5.37
N ARG A 247 2.30 -14.35 5.01
CA ARG A 247 2.45 -13.02 4.38
C ARG A 247 1.96 -12.97 2.94
N ILE A 248 2.05 -14.07 2.19
CA ILE A 248 1.43 -14.15 0.85
C ILE A 248 -0.09 -14.01 1.00
N GLU A 249 -0.70 -14.66 2.00
CA GLU A 249 -2.14 -14.55 2.28
C GLU A 249 -2.56 -13.12 2.64
N GLU A 250 -1.83 -12.49 3.58
CA GLU A 250 -2.05 -11.09 3.98
C GLU A 250 -1.94 -10.15 2.76
N LEU A 251 -0.91 -10.32 1.94
CA LEU A 251 -0.71 -9.50 0.75
C LEU A 251 -1.77 -9.75 -0.33
N CYS A 252 -2.18 -11.00 -0.56
CA CYS A 252 -3.30 -11.32 -1.46
C CYS A 252 -4.60 -10.64 -0.99
N SER A 253 -4.83 -10.57 0.33
CA SER A 253 -5.96 -9.85 0.91
C SER A 253 -5.90 -8.34 0.64
N ASN A 254 -4.72 -7.74 0.78
CA ASN A 254 -4.50 -6.33 0.48
C ASN A 254 -4.66 -6.01 -1.02
N ILE A 255 -4.08 -6.82 -1.91
CA ILE A 255 -4.21 -6.67 -3.38
C ILE A 255 -5.69 -6.86 -3.80
N ARG A 256 -6.42 -7.78 -3.18
CA ARG A 256 -7.87 -7.97 -3.41
C ARG A 256 -8.69 -6.74 -2.99
N ASN A 257 -8.36 -6.09 -1.87
CA ASN A 257 -9.02 -4.85 -1.46
C ASN A 257 -8.70 -3.67 -2.41
N ALA A 258 -7.46 -3.62 -2.92
CA ALA A 258 -7.07 -2.72 -4.00
C ALA A 258 -7.84 -2.99 -5.30
N GLY A 259 -7.96 -4.25 -5.74
CA GLY A 259 -8.70 -4.65 -6.95
C GLY A 259 -10.18 -4.26 -6.89
N LYS A 260 -10.83 -4.40 -5.72
CA LYS A 260 -12.20 -3.90 -5.48
C LYS A 260 -12.33 -2.37 -5.65
N THR A 261 -11.29 -1.62 -5.30
CA THR A 261 -11.27 -0.15 -5.44
C THR A 261 -11.02 0.28 -6.88
N VAL A 262 -10.27 -0.52 -7.66
CA VAL A 262 -10.10 -0.33 -9.12
C VAL A 262 -11.34 -0.77 -9.90
N GLY A 263 -12.10 -1.74 -9.39
CA GLY A 263 -13.24 -2.35 -10.07
C GLY A 263 -12.88 -3.57 -10.94
N ASN A 264 -11.66 -4.10 -10.83
CA ASN A 264 -11.27 -5.34 -11.52
C ASN A 264 -11.74 -6.56 -10.72
N THR A 265 -12.84 -7.18 -11.15
CA THR A 265 -13.43 -8.37 -10.52
C THR A 265 -12.60 -9.63 -10.77
N GLU A 266 -12.05 -9.79 -11.97
CA GLU A 266 -11.26 -10.97 -12.36
C GLU A 266 -9.98 -11.11 -11.49
N LEU A 267 -9.32 -9.99 -11.20
CA LEU A 267 -8.21 -9.94 -10.25
C LEU A 267 -8.64 -10.37 -8.83
N VAL A 268 -9.82 -9.96 -8.38
CA VAL A 268 -10.35 -10.33 -7.06
C VAL A 268 -10.62 -11.82 -6.98
N ASP A 269 -11.19 -12.41 -8.03
CA ASP A 269 -11.52 -13.84 -8.08
C ASP A 269 -10.25 -14.70 -8.15
N LYS A 270 -9.29 -14.38 -9.02
CA LYS A 270 -7.98 -15.07 -9.05
C LYS A 270 -7.26 -15.03 -7.70
N LEU A 271 -7.33 -13.90 -6.99
CA LEU A 271 -6.73 -13.80 -5.64
C LEU A 271 -7.51 -14.58 -4.58
N ASN A 272 -8.81 -14.83 -4.76
CA ASN A 272 -9.56 -15.77 -3.94
C ASN A 272 -9.06 -17.19 -4.18
N ASP A 273 -8.89 -17.61 -5.44
CA ASP A 273 -8.34 -18.92 -5.79
C ASP A 273 -6.95 -19.13 -5.17
N VAL A 274 -6.04 -18.16 -5.35
CA VAL A 274 -4.71 -18.14 -4.68
C VAL A 274 -4.84 -18.36 -3.17
N THR A 275 -5.80 -17.68 -2.54
CA THR A 275 -6.04 -17.78 -1.10
C THR A 275 -6.51 -19.21 -0.71
N THR A 276 -7.31 -19.88 -1.54
CA THR A 276 -7.74 -21.27 -1.28
C THR A 276 -6.62 -22.30 -1.47
N LEU A 277 -5.78 -22.16 -2.50
CA LEU A 277 -4.66 -23.07 -2.77
C LEU A 277 -3.58 -23.01 -1.67
N ILE A 278 -3.37 -21.82 -1.10
CA ILE A 278 -2.34 -21.59 -0.09
C ILE A 278 -2.80 -22.00 1.32
N LYS A 279 -4.09 -21.82 1.66
CA LYS A 279 -4.67 -22.11 2.99
C LYS A 279 -4.87 -23.60 3.25
N ARG A 280 -3.78 -24.33 3.49
CA ARG A 280 -3.84 -25.78 3.76
C ARG A 280 -2.81 -26.28 4.78
N GLY A 281 -3.15 -27.39 5.43
CA GLY A 281 -2.26 -28.16 6.31
C GLY A 281 -1.70 -27.37 7.50
N ILE A 282 -0.49 -27.77 7.92
CA ILE A 282 0.20 -27.27 9.13
C ILE A 282 0.39 -25.74 9.16
N VAL A 283 0.43 -25.11 7.99
CA VAL A 283 0.74 -23.68 7.82
C VAL A 283 -0.34 -22.76 8.40
N PHE A 284 -1.57 -23.27 8.53
CA PHE A 284 -2.72 -22.56 9.13
C PHE A 284 -3.29 -23.30 10.36
N ALA A 285 -2.46 -24.10 11.04
CA ALA A 285 -2.84 -24.69 12.32
C ALA A 285 -3.13 -23.56 13.34
N PRO A 286 -4.25 -23.63 14.11
CA PRO A 286 -4.54 -22.63 15.12
C PRO A 286 -3.46 -22.63 16.21
N SER A 287 -3.18 -21.45 16.79
CA SER A 287 -2.23 -21.37 17.89
C SER A 287 -2.80 -22.08 19.12
N LEU A 288 -1.94 -22.77 19.87
CA LEU A 288 -2.31 -23.47 21.10
C LEU A 288 -2.87 -22.54 22.20
N TYR A 289 -2.60 -21.23 22.10
CA TYR A 289 -3.14 -20.21 23.01
C TYR A 289 -4.59 -19.79 22.69
N PHE A 290 -5.10 -20.13 21.50
CA PHE A 290 -6.48 -19.81 21.09
C PHE A 290 -7.37 -21.05 20.92
N SER A 291 -6.83 -22.26 21.11
CA SER A 291 -7.58 -23.52 20.92
C SER A 291 -8.54 -23.88 22.06
N GLU A 292 -8.47 -23.23 23.23
CA GLU A 292 -9.29 -23.60 24.40
C GLU A 292 -10.77 -23.18 24.30
N THR A 293 -11.17 -22.38 23.31
CA THR A 293 -12.55 -21.85 23.22
C THR A 293 -13.52 -22.69 22.39
N ILE A 294 -13.09 -23.82 21.81
CA ILE A 294 -13.92 -24.60 20.86
C ILE A 294 -14.62 -25.81 21.53
N THR A 295 -14.28 -26.18 22.78
CA THR A 295 -14.78 -27.39 23.45
C THR A 295 -16.13 -27.23 24.16
N THR A 296 -16.97 -26.25 23.79
CA THR A 296 -18.31 -26.06 24.40
C THR A 296 -19.39 -25.61 23.41
N LEU A 297 -19.70 -26.45 22.42
CA LEU A 297 -20.98 -26.54 21.70
C LEU A 297 -21.25 -28.01 21.34
#